data_AF-A0A0P7Y697-F1
#
_entry.id   AF-A0A0P7Y697-F1
#
_cell.length_a   1.000
_cell.length_b   1.000
_cell.length_c   1.000
_cell.angle_alpha   90.00
_cell.angle_beta   90.00
_cell.angle_gamma   90.00
#
_symmetry.space_group_name_H-M   'P 1'
#
loop_
_entity.id
_entity.type
_entity.pdbx_description
1 polymer ?
#
loop_
_entity_poly.entity_id
_entity_poly.type
_entity_poly.pdbx_seq_one_letter_code
_entity_poly.pdbx_strand_id
1 'polypeptide(L)'
;MRISRLLTPLVAAVFVAGCASTSPSGGGETQRSKTATGTGIGAAVGAVAGALSGDGSSSRRDRAVIGAAVGAAAGAGVGAYMDRQEQQLRENLQGSRIEVDRRGDDIVLNMPSSVTFDIDSSELTSEARSALNEVANVLSEYADTRVNIAGHTDSTGEEDYNQRLSERRAQSVGSYLGQNGVSSARLNTRGYGESQPVASNDSEDGRSQNRRVEITLTPTEEARNQAG
;
A
#
# COMPACT_ATOMS: atom_id res chain seq x y z
N MET A 1 3.29 -20.93 -74.27
CA MET A 1 2.07 -20.11 -74.11
C MET A 1 1.80 -20.05 -72.59
N ARG A 2 2.24 -18.99 -71.90
CA ARG A 2 1.40 -17.84 -71.45
C ARG A 2 0.34 -18.31 -70.43
N ILE A 3 0.21 -17.85 -69.18
CA ILE A 3 0.48 -16.54 -68.57
C ILE A 3 0.54 -16.70 -67.03
N SER A 4 1.39 -15.90 -66.41
CA SER A 4 1.54 -15.59 -64.98
C SER A 4 0.29 -14.91 -64.38
N ARG A 5 -0.02 -15.22 -63.11
CA ARG A 5 -0.79 -14.34 -62.22
C ARG A 5 -0.21 -14.35 -60.80
N LEU A 6 0.47 -13.25 -60.48
CA LEU A 6 0.70 -12.72 -59.14
C LEU A 6 -0.63 -12.39 -58.47
N LEU A 7 -0.74 -12.64 -57.15
CA LEU A 7 -1.36 -11.76 -56.15
C LEU A 7 -1.28 -12.40 -54.74
N THR A 8 -0.29 -11.98 -53.95
CA THR A 8 -0.31 -11.93 -52.47
C THR A 8 -1.34 -10.89 -52.02
N PRO A 9 -2.03 -11.03 -50.86
CA PRO A 9 -1.47 -10.81 -49.50
C PRO A 9 -2.06 -11.84 -48.49
N LEU A 10 -1.80 -11.91 -47.18
CA LEU A 10 -1.52 -10.93 -46.14
C LEU A 10 -0.92 -11.70 -44.96
N VAL A 11 0.27 -11.29 -44.51
CA VAL A 11 0.89 -11.73 -43.26
C VAL A 11 0.04 -11.16 -42.11
N ALA A 12 -0.62 -12.03 -41.33
CA ALA A 12 -1.17 -11.64 -40.04
C ALA A 12 -0.03 -11.68 -39.01
N ALA A 13 0.66 -10.57 -38.86
CA ALA A 13 1.60 -10.35 -37.77
C ALA A 13 0.81 -10.35 -36.46
N VAL A 14 1.07 -11.36 -35.61
CA VAL A 14 0.69 -11.34 -34.20
C VAL A 14 1.57 -10.26 -33.54
N PHE A 15 1.05 -9.03 -33.49
CA PHE A 15 1.65 -7.98 -32.68
C PHE A 15 1.18 -8.12 -31.24
N VAL A 16 2.19 -8.22 -30.39
CA VAL A 16 2.20 -8.21 -28.93
C VAL A 16 1.28 -7.14 -28.35
N ALA A 17 0.67 -7.48 -27.23
CA ALA A 17 -0.11 -6.62 -26.36
C ALA A 17 0.55 -5.26 -26.14
N GLY A 18 -0.08 -4.22 -26.69
CA GLY A 18 0.17 -2.81 -26.38
C GLY A 18 -1.01 -2.26 -25.59
N CYS A 19 -0.72 -1.62 -24.47
CA CYS A 19 -1.65 -1.06 -23.51
C CYS A 19 -2.76 -0.20 -24.16
N ALA A 20 -4.00 -0.67 -24.13
CA ALA A 20 -5.16 0.16 -24.39
C ALA A 20 -5.73 0.67 -23.05
N SER A 21 -5.07 1.68 -22.50
CA SER A 21 -5.70 2.61 -21.55
C SER A 21 -6.67 3.48 -22.35
N THR A 22 -7.94 3.07 -22.39
CA THR A 22 -9.02 3.87 -22.99
C THR A 22 -9.40 5.01 -22.04
N SER A 23 -8.86 6.19 -22.33
CA SER A 23 -9.33 7.47 -21.81
C SER A 23 -10.74 7.77 -22.32
N PRO A 24 -11.68 8.24 -21.49
CA PRO A 24 -12.78 9.06 -21.98
C PRO A 24 -12.32 10.52 -22.03
N SER A 25 -12.38 11.09 -23.24
CA SER A 25 -12.18 12.52 -23.47
C SER A 25 -13.24 13.35 -22.73
N GLY A 26 -12.77 14.26 -21.88
CA GLY A 26 -13.53 15.33 -21.26
C GLY A 26 -12.54 16.26 -20.56
N GLY A 27 -12.44 17.51 -21.02
CA GLY A 27 -11.39 18.45 -20.62
C GLY A 27 -11.38 18.78 -19.13
N GLY A 28 -10.18 19.02 -18.61
CA GLY A 28 -9.93 19.42 -17.24
C GLY A 28 -8.69 18.72 -16.69
N GLU A 29 -7.53 19.37 -16.82
CA GLU A 29 -6.32 18.99 -16.09
C GLU A 29 -6.64 18.93 -14.60
N THR A 30 -6.82 17.72 -14.08
CA THR A 30 -7.04 17.50 -12.65
C THR A 30 -6.07 16.43 -12.22
N GLN A 31 -5.21 16.77 -11.27
CA GLN A 31 -4.22 15.89 -10.66
C GLN A 31 -4.86 14.53 -10.36
N ARG A 32 -4.30 13.46 -10.94
CA ARG A 32 -4.75 12.08 -10.71
C ARG A 32 -4.69 11.77 -9.22
N SER A 33 -5.84 11.71 -8.56
CA SER A 33 -5.97 11.05 -7.26
C SER A 33 -5.70 9.56 -7.44
N LYS A 34 -4.86 9.00 -6.57
CA LYS A 34 -4.45 7.58 -6.60
C LYS A 34 -5.62 6.60 -6.39
N THR A 35 -6.79 7.10 -5.97
CA THR A 35 -8.08 6.38 -5.89
C THR A 35 -8.56 5.84 -7.25
N ALA A 36 -8.14 6.42 -8.38
CA ALA A 36 -8.55 5.96 -9.71
C ALA A 36 -7.99 4.59 -10.13
N THR A 37 -6.93 4.09 -9.48
CA THR A 37 -6.24 2.86 -9.89
C THR A 37 -6.97 1.59 -9.41
N GLY A 38 -7.60 1.60 -8.23
CA GLY A 38 -8.34 0.45 -7.69
C GLY A 38 -9.68 0.20 -8.40
N THR A 39 -10.43 1.27 -8.68
CA THR A 39 -11.76 1.21 -9.32
C THR A 39 -11.70 0.71 -10.77
N GLY A 40 -10.61 1.00 -11.50
CA GLY A 40 -10.46 0.60 -12.91
C GLY A 40 -10.15 -0.89 -13.12
N ILE A 41 -9.35 -1.49 -12.23
CA ILE A 41 -8.91 -2.90 -12.35
C ILE A 41 -10.08 -3.84 -12.02
N GLY A 42 -10.82 -3.58 -10.93
CA GLY A 42 -11.98 -4.38 -10.55
C GLY A 42 -13.08 -4.36 -11.62
N ALA A 43 -13.36 -3.20 -12.20
CA ALA A 43 -14.33 -3.06 -13.28
C ALA A 43 -13.95 -3.88 -14.53
N ALA A 44 -12.68 -3.87 -14.93
CA ALA A 44 -12.22 -4.62 -16.11
C ALA A 44 -12.29 -6.14 -15.90
N VAL A 45 -11.83 -6.64 -14.74
CA VAL A 45 -11.88 -8.07 -14.40
C VAL A 45 -13.33 -8.54 -14.30
N GLY A 46 -14.17 -7.76 -13.63
CA GLY A 46 -15.60 -8.03 -13.50
C GLY A 46 -16.31 -8.06 -14.85
N ALA A 47 -15.99 -7.15 -15.77
CA ALA A 47 -16.59 -7.11 -17.10
C ALA A 47 -16.32 -8.38 -17.92
N VAL A 48 -15.08 -8.87 -17.88
CA VAL A 48 -14.67 -10.10 -18.57
C VAL A 48 -15.36 -11.31 -17.93
N ALA A 49 -15.31 -11.43 -16.60
CA ALA A 49 -15.95 -12.53 -15.89
C ALA A 49 -17.47 -12.56 -16.12
N GLY A 50 -18.13 -11.40 -16.08
CA GLY A 50 -19.57 -11.28 -16.35
C GLY A 50 -19.93 -11.61 -17.80
N ALA A 51 -19.13 -11.18 -18.78
CA ALA A 51 -19.36 -11.52 -20.19
C ALA A 51 -19.33 -13.05 -20.45
N LEU A 52 -18.49 -13.77 -19.70
CA LEU A 52 -18.27 -15.22 -19.84
C LEU A 52 -19.22 -16.07 -18.99
N SER A 53 -19.88 -15.50 -17.98
CA SER A 53 -20.74 -16.24 -17.05
C SER A 53 -22.17 -16.38 -17.58
N GLY A 54 -22.56 -17.58 -18.01
CA GLY A 54 -23.95 -18.01 -18.25
C GLY A 54 -24.39 -18.19 -19.72
N ASP A 55 -25.46 -18.96 -19.94
CA ASP A 55 -26.09 -19.29 -21.24
C ASP A 55 -27.55 -18.78 -21.39
N GLY A 56 -28.08 -18.06 -20.39
CA GLY A 56 -29.47 -17.56 -20.34
C GLY A 56 -29.79 -16.33 -21.20
N SER A 57 -31.00 -15.75 -21.02
CA SER A 57 -31.61 -14.75 -21.92
C SER A 57 -31.00 -13.33 -21.90
N SER A 58 -29.98 -13.08 -21.08
CA SER A 58 -29.31 -11.79 -20.95
C SER A 58 -28.14 -11.67 -21.93
N SER A 59 -28.00 -10.52 -22.59
CA SER A 59 -26.98 -10.33 -23.61
C SER A 59 -25.57 -10.27 -23.01
N ARG A 60 -24.55 -10.65 -23.80
CA ARG A 60 -23.14 -10.65 -23.35
C ARG A 60 -22.68 -9.26 -22.87
N ARG A 61 -23.24 -8.18 -23.42
CA ARG A 61 -22.97 -6.79 -22.99
C ARG A 61 -23.61 -6.47 -21.65
N ASP A 62 -24.86 -6.87 -21.42
CA ASP A 62 -25.55 -6.62 -20.15
C ASP A 62 -24.83 -7.34 -19.00
N ARG A 63 -24.39 -8.57 -19.23
CA ARG A 63 -23.61 -9.32 -18.24
C ARG A 63 -22.20 -8.76 -18.03
N ALA A 64 -21.58 -8.21 -19.08
CA ALA A 64 -20.33 -7.47 -18.94
C ALA A 64 -20.52 -6.20 -18.10
N VAL A 65 -21.62 -5.47 -18.28
CA VAL A 65 -21.94 -4.28 -17.46
C VAL A 65 -22.22 -4.66 -16.02
N ILE A 66 -23.02 -5.71 -15.78
CA ILE A 66 -23.29 -6.22 -14.43
C ILE A 66 -21.99 -6.69 -13.78
N GLY A 67 -21.18 -7.46 -14.51
CA GLY A 67 -19.88 -7.91 -14.04
C GLY A 67 -18.94 -6.74 -13.75
N ALA A 68 -18.90 -5.72 -14.61
CA ALA A 68 -18.12 -4.51 -14.38
C ALA A 68 -18.57 -3.76 -13.13
N ALA A 69 -19.88 -3.64 -12.91
CA ALA A 69 -20.45 -2.99 -11.74
C ALA A 69 -20.12 -3.74 -10.45
N VAL A 70 -20.24 -5.07 -10.45
CA VAL A 70 -19.89 -5.93 -9.31
C VAL A 70 -18.39 -5.89 -9.03
N GLY A 71 -17.55 -6.00 -10.06
CA GLY A 71 -16.10 -5.92 -9.93
C GLY A 71 -15.62 -4.54 -9.47
N ALA A 72 -16.30 -3.46 -9.88
CA ALA A 72 -16.03 -2.11 -9.39
C ALA A 72 -16.40 -1.95 -7.91
N ALA A 73 -17.54 -2.51 -7.46
CA ALA A 73 -17.98 -2.43 -6.07
C ALA A 73 -17.01 -3.14 -5.11
N ALA A 74 -16.64 -4.38 -5.43
CA ALA A 74 -15.71 -5.16 -4.61
C ALA A 74 -14.32 -4.50 -4.46
N GLY A 75 -13.82 -3.83 -5.51
CA GLY A 75 -12.58 -3.05 -5.44
C GLY A 75 -12.71 -1.72 -4.70
N ALA A 76 -13.92 -1.15 -4.61
CA ALA A 76 -14.14 0.17 -4.04
C ALA A 76 -14.21 0.17 -2.51
N GLY A 77 -14.77 -0.87 -1.86
CA GLY A 77 -14.99 -0.82 -0.41
C GLY A 77 -13.70 -0.87 0.41
N VAL A 78 -12.72 -1.71 0.04
CA VAL A 78 -11.41 -1.76 0.72
C VAL A 78 -10.62 -0.48 0.44
N GLY A 79 -10.64 -0.03 -0.81
CA GLY A 79 -10.00 1.22 -1.22
C GLY A 79 -10.54 2.39 -0.41
N ALA A 80 -11.87 2.53 -0.29
CA ALA A 80 -12.50 3.61 0.47
C ALA A 80 -12.20 3.56 1.97
N TYR A 81 -12.16 2.36 2.57
CA TYR A 81 -11.78 2.19 3.97
C TYR A 81 -10.34 2.67 4.21
N MET A 82 -9.40 2.17 3.41
CA MET A 82 -7.98 2.53 3.53
C MET A 82 -7.73 4.00 3.14
N ASP A 83 -8.48 4.56 2.19
CA ASP A 83 -8.37 5.98 1.82
C ASP A 83 -8.78 6.91 2.98
N ARG A 84 -9.87 6.59 3.71
CA ARG A 84 -10.28 7.35 4.90
C ARG A 84 -9.26 7.21 6.02
N GLN A 85 -8.78 6.00 6.25
CA GLN A 85 -7.74 5.75 7.26
C GLN A 85 -6.46 6.53 6.94
N GLU A 86 -6.01 6.52 5.68
CA GLU A 86 -4.84 7.28 5.23
C GLU A 86 -5.04 8.77 5.41
N GLN A 87 -6.19 9.30 5.02
CA GLN A 87 -6.50 10.72 5.16
C GLN A 87 -6.44 11.15 6.62
N GLN A 88 -7.06 10.38 7.53
CA GLN A 88 -7.07 10.70 8.94
C GLN A 88 -5.68 10.59 9.58
N LEU A 89 -4.87 9.60 9.18
CA LEU A 89 -3.46 9.53 9.58
C LEU A 89 -2.70 10.75 9.11
N ARG A 90 -2.86 11.15 7.84
CA ARG A 90 -2.22 12.36 7.29
C ARG A 90 -2.63 13.60 8.05
N GLU A 91 -3.91 13.73 8.41
CA GLU A 91 -4.47 14.85 9.16
C GLU A 91 -3.95 14.92 10.60
N ASN A 92 -4.00 13.82 11.34
CA ASN A 92 -3.56 13.82 12.74
C ASN A 92 -2.04 13.91 12.87
N LEU A 93 -1.30 13.46 11.87
CA LEU A 93 0.16 13.52 11.84
C LEU A 93 0.69 14.78 11.14
N GLN A 94 -0.17 15.74 10.77
CA GLN A 94 0.28 17.03 10.24
C GLN A 94 1.19 17.74 11.23
N GLY A 95 2.35 18.19 10.76
CA GLY A 95 3.35 18.84 11.61
C GLY A 95 4.20 17.87 12.42
N SER A 96 3.86 16.58 12.44
CA SER A 96 4.83 15.55 12.81
C SER A 96 5.83 15.35 11.66
N ARG A 97 7.01 14.81 11.98
CA ARG A 97 8.01 14.42 10.98
C ARG A 97 7.82 12.97 10.51
N ILE A 98 6.61 12.43 10.64
CA ILE A 98 6.26 11.09 10.20
C ILE A 98 5.66 11.19 8.80
N GLU A 99 6.22 10.43 7.87
CA GLU A 99 5.71 10.38 6.51
C GLU A 99 4.63 9.29 6.39
N VAL A 100 3.56 9.60 5.67
CA VAL A 100 2.45 8.66 5.40
C VAL A 100 2.44 8.37 3.91
N ASP A 101 2.66 7.10 3.55
CA ASP A 101 2.71 6.64 2.17
C ASP A 101 1.69 5.54 1.89
N ARG A 102 1.12 5.57 0.69
CA ARG A 102 0.25 4.51 0.18
C ARG A 102 1.03 3.60 -0.76
N ARG A 103 1.11 2.30 -0.43
CA ARG A 103 1.78 1.25 -1.21
C ARG A 103 0.77 0.15 -1.58
N GLY A 104 0.09 0.30 -2.71
CA GLY A 104 -1.01 -0.59 -3.08
C GLY A 104 -2.18 -0.44 -2.10
N ASP A 105 -2.57 -1.53 -1.45
CA ASP A 105 -3.61 -1.52 -0.42
C ASP A 105 -3.08 -1.17 0.97
N ASP A 106 -1.75 -1.15 1.16
CA ASP A 106 -1.13 -0.89 2.45
C ASP A 106 -0.86 0.59 2.68
N ILE A 107 -1.00 1.05 3.93
CA ILE A 107 -0.50 2.35 4.39
C ILE A 107 0.81 2.12 5.13
N VAL A 108 1.85 2.87 4.80
CA VAL A 108 3.15 2.81 5.46
C VAL A 108 3.43 4.14 6.14
N LEU A 109 3.67 4.09 7.44
CA LEU A 109 4.17 5.21 8.22
C LEU A 109 5.68 5.06 8.36
N ASN A 110 6.44 6.03 7.87
CA ASN A 110 7.88 6.06 8.02
C ASN A 110 8.26 7.05 9.14
N MET A 111 8.87 6.51 10.19
CA MET A 111 9.30 7.26 11.35
C MET A 111 10.83 7.28 11.43
N PRO A 112 11.49 8.40 11.12
CA PRO A 112 12.93 8.53 11.26
C PRO A 112 13.37 8.28 12.71
N SER A 113 14.47 7.54 12.91
CA SER A 113 14.94 7.19 14.26
C SER A 113 15.29 8.41 15.10
N SER A 114 15.79 9.49 14.48
CA SER A 114 16.14 10.75 15.15
C SER A 114 14.94 11.50 15.73
N VAL A 115 13.74 11.21 15.24
CA VAL A 115 12.47 11.76 15.75
C VAL A 115 11.86 10.77 16.74
N THR A 116 12.05 9.48 16.48
CA THR A 116 11.38 8.40 17.21
C THR A 116 12.03 8.08 18.54
N PHE A 117 13.36 8.10 18.59
CA PHE A 117 14.14 7.65 19.75
C PHE A 117 15.19 8.67 20.17
N ASP A 118 15.55 8.65 21.46
CA ASP A 118 16.74 9.33 21.94
C ASP A 118 18.02 8.66 21.40
N ILE A 119 19.14 9.40 21.45
CA ILE A 119 20.44 8.97 20.91
C ILE A 119 20.85 7.63 21.54
N ASP A 120 21.18 6.66 20.69
CA ASP A 120 21.61 5.30 21.06
C ASP A 120 20.60 4.53 21.95
N SER A 121 19.34 4.96 21.96
CA SER A 121 18.28 4.41 22.79
C SER A 121 17.19 3.72 21.97
N SER A 122 16.38 2.92 22.66
CA SER A 122 15.06 2.45 22.20
C SER A 122 13.91 3.13 22.95
N GLU A 123 14.20 4.10 23.80
CA GLU A 123 13.20 4.92 24.48
C GLU A 123 12.57 5.92 23.51
N LEU A 124 11.24 5.93 23.47
CA LEU A 124 10.47 6.83 22.61
C LEU A 124 10.52 8.26 23.13
N THR A 125 10.81 9.20 22.23
CA THR A 125 10.76 10.64 22.53
C THR A 125 9.32 11.08 22.83
N SER A 126 9.16 12.23 23.48
CA SER A 126 7.83 12.82 23.73
C SER A 126 7.07 13.11 22.43
N GLU A 127 7.77 13.55 21.38
CA GLU A 127 7.18 13.80 20.06
C GLU A 127 6.68 12.49 19.43
N ALA A 128 7.50 11.43 19.48
CA ALA A 128 7.13 10.11 18.99
C ALA A 128 5.92 9.54 19.73
N ARG A 129 5.86 9.71 21.05
CA ARG A 129 4.73 9.28 21.88
C ARG A 129 3.44 9.99 21.49
N SER A 130 3.46 11.31 21.32
CA SER A 130 2.30 12.07 20.87
C SER A 130 1.82 11.62 19.49
N ALA A 131 2.73 11.42 18.55
CA ALA A 131 2.36 10.94 17.22
C ALA A 131 1.83 9.49 17.24
N LEU A 132 2.43 8.60 18.04
CA LEU A 132 1.95 7.23 18.20
C LEU A 132 0.60 7.16 18.92
N ASN A 133 0.25 8.14 19.77
CA ASN A 133 -1.10 8.24 20.33
C ASN A 133 -2.12 8.51 19.24
N GLU A 134 -1.82 9.43 18.32
CA GLU A 134 -2.68 9.69 17.17
C GLU A 134 -2.82 8.46 16.27
N VAL A 135 -1.72 7.75 16.02
CA VAL A 135 -1.75 6.47 15.29
C VAL A 135 -2.64 5.46 16.03
N ALA A 136 -2.51 5.32 17.35
CA ALA A 136 -3.33 4.40 18.14
C ALA A 136 -4.82 4.76 18.11
N ASN A 137 -5.16 6.05 18.12
CA ASN A 137 -6.54 6.53 17.98
C ASN A 137 -7.13 6.10 16.64
N VAL A 138 -6.40 6.33 15.54
CA VAL A 138 -6.86 5.88 14.21
C VAL A 138 -6.94 4.36 14.15
N LEU A 139 -5.96 3.62 14.67
CA LEU A 139 -6.01 2.16 14.67
C LEU A 139 -7.18 1.59 15.47
N SER A 140 -7.67 2.33 16.47
CA SER A 140 -8.85 1.95 17.26
C SER A 140 -10.15 2.15 16.48
N GLU A 141 -10.25 3.19 15.64
CA GLU A 141 -11.39 3.43 14.76
C GLU A 141 -11.39 2.46 13.55
N TYR A 142 -10.21 2.14 13.03
CA TYR A 142 -10.01 1.28 11.87
C TYR A 142 -9.45 -0.08 12.31
N ALA A 143 -10.30 -0.89 12.94
CA ALA A 143 -9.91 -2.16 13.55
C ALA A 143 -9.52 -3.27 12.56
N ASP A 144 -10.00 -3.20 11.31
CA ASP A 144 -9.87 -4.27 10.32
C ASP A 144 -8.52 -4.23 9.56
N THR A 145 -7.44 -3.87 10.27
CA THR A 145 -6.06 -3.83 9.75
C THR A 145 -5.08 -4.59 10.64
N ARG A 146 -4.14 -5.29 10.02
CA ARG A 146 -2.93 -5.80 10.67
C ARG A 146 -1.87 -4.71 10.67
N VAL A 147 -1.07 -4.68 11.74
CA VAL A 147 -0.06 -3.65 11.99
C VAL A 147 1.30 -4.34 12.10
N ASN A 148 2.12 -4.19 11.07
CA ASN A 148 3.49 -4.70 11.05
C ASN A 148 4.45 -3.56 11.37
N ILE A 149 5.35 -3.76 12.32
CA ILE A 149 6.28 -2.75 12.82
C ILE A 149 7.69 -3.26 12.57
N ALA A 150 8.40 -2.58 11.67
CA ALA A 150 9.71 -2.98 11.20
C ALA A 150 10.77 -1.97 11.67
N GLY A 151 11.75 -2.44 12.43
CA GLY A 151 12.90 -1.62 12.83
C GLY A 151 14.05 -1.79 11.85
N HIS A 152 14.71 -0.68 11.50
CA HIS A 152 15.86 -0.66 10.59
C HIS A 152 17.00 0.19 11.15
N THR A 153 18.24 -0.19 10.81
CA THR A 153 19.45 0.58 11.09
C THR A 153 20.17 0.92 9.79
N ASP A 154 21.18 1.79 9.87
CA ASP A 154 22.20 1.86 8.82
C ASP A 154 23.23 0.74 9.00
N SER A 155 24.23 0.70 8.11
CA SER A 155 25.29 -0.33 8.12
C SER A 155 26.50 0.01 9.01
N THR A 156 26.34 0.91 9.98
CA THR A 156 27.42 1.29 10.91
C THR A 156 27.35 0.40 12.14
N GLY A 157 28.48 -0.17 12.55
CA GLY A 157 28.56 -1.06 13.72
C GLY A 157 28.49 -2.54 13.34
N GLU A 158 28.34 -3.39 14.36
CA GLU A 158 28.22 -4.84 14.16
C GLU A 158 26.79 -5.23 13.78
N GLU A 159 26.65 -6.13 12.80
CA GLU A 159 25.36 -6.64 12.32
C GLU A 159 24.47 -7.15 13.47
N ASP A 160 25.06 -7.93 14.38
CA ASP A 160 24.39 -8.48 15.57
C ASP A 160 23.88 -7.38 16.51
N TYR A 161 24.63 -6.29 16.67
CA TYR A 161 24.21 -5.15 17.47
C TYR A 161 23.03 -4.43 16.80
N ASN A 162 23.16 -4.18 15.50
CA ASN A 162 22.14 -3.53 14.67
C ASN A 162 20.83 -4.32 14.64
N GLN A 163 20.91 -5.64 14.53
CA GLN A 163 19.76 -6.53 14.60
C GLN A 163 19.05 -6.37 15.95
N ARG A 164 19.76 -6.54 17.07
CA ARG A 164 19.16 -6.39 18.41
C ARG A 164 18.61 -4.99 18.67
N LEU A 165 19.27 -3.94 18.18
CA LEU A 165 18.80 -2.56 18.33
C LEU A 165 17.49 -2.33 17.57
N SER A 166 17.44 -2.79 16.32
CA SER A 166 16.24 -2.67 15.48
C SER A 166 15.05 -3.43 16.07
N GLU A 167 15.27 -4.61 16.66
CA GLU A 167 14.25 -5.39 17.35
C GLU A 167 13.71 -4.66 18.59
N ARG A 168 14.59 -4.13 19.45
CA ARG A 168 14.18 -3.36 20.64
C ARG A 168 13.37 -2.14 20.26
N ARG A 169 13.74 -1.44 19.20
CA ARG A 169 13.03 -0.26 18.70
C ARG A 169 11.65 -0.61 18.16
N ALA A 170 11.54 -1.63 17.32
CA ALA A 170 10.26 -2.13 16.83
C ALA A 170 9.36 -2.59 18.00
N GLN A 171 9.93 -3.31 18.96
CA GLN A 171 9.22 -3.77 20.16
C GLN A 171 8.73 -2.61 21.02
N SER A 172 9.52 -1.53 21.15
CA SER A 172 9.14 -0.35 21.93
C SER A 172 7.94 0.37 21.32
N VAL A 173 7.93 0.54 19.98
CA VAL A 173 6.77 1.09 19.26
C VAL A 173 5.55 0.19 19.40
N GLY A 174 5.69 -1.13 19.18
CA GLY A 174 4.58 -2.06 19.33
C GLY A 174 4.01 -2.11 20.75
N SER A 175 4.88 -2.12 21.76
CA SER A 175 4.46 -2.10 23.16
C SER A 175 3.74 -0.80 23.51
N TYR A 176 4.17 0.32 22.95
CA TYR A 176 3.50 1.61 23.16
C TYR A 176 2.11 1.64 22.53
N LEU A 177 1.97 1.20 21.27
CA LEU A 177 0.66 1.09 20.62
C LEU A 177 -0.27 0.13 21.38
N GLY A 178 0.24 -1.01 21.85
CA GLY A 178 -0.52 -1.96 22.65
C GLY A 178 -1.03 -1.38 23.97
N GLN A 179 -0.20 -0.61 24.67
CA GLN A 179 -0.59 0.11 25.88
C GLN A 179 -1.66 1.18 25.63
N ASN A 180 -1.72 1.72 24.41
CA ASN A 180 -2.70 2.71 23.98
C ASN A 180 -3.92 2.09 23.28
N GLY A 181 -4.21 0.82 23.56
CA GLY A 181 -5.49 0.19 23.17
C GLY A 181 -5.48 -0.59 21.85
N VAL A 182 -4.35 -0.63 21.13
CA VAL A 182 -4.26 -1.47 19.92
C VAL A 182 -4.14 -2.94 20.34
N SER A 183 -5.07 -3.78 19.88
CA SER A 183 -5.07 -5.20 20.19
C SER A 183 -3.73 -5.87 19.82
N SER A 184 -3.15 -6.62 20.76
CA SER A 184 -1.89 -7.35 20.54
C SER A 184 -1.97 -8.37 19.41
N ALA A 185 -3.16 -8.92 19.14
CA ALA A 185 -3.39 -9.85 18.04
C ALA A 185 -3.21 -9.20 16.65
N ARG A 186 -3.27 -7.86 16.58
CA ARG A 186 -3.06 -7.09 15.35
C ARG A 186 -1.61 -6.65 15.17
N LEU A 187 -0.81 -6.67 16.23
CA LEU A 187 0.55 -6.13 16.25
C LEU A 187 1.56 -7.23 15.93
N ASN A 188 2.41 -6.98 14.95
CA ASN A 188 3.59 -7.79 14.67
C ASN A 188 4.84 -6.90 14.67
N THR A 189 5.85 -7.27 15.44
CA THR A 189 7.11 -6.52 15.55
C THR A 189 8.26 -7.35 14.98
N ARG A 190 9.14 -6.70 14.22
CA ARG A 190 10.35 -7.34 13.69
C ARG A 190 11.47 -6.32 13.52
N GLY A 191 12.68 -6.70 13.92
CA GLY A 191 13.90 -5.98 13.55
C GLY A 191 14.53 -6.59 12.31
N TYR A 192 15.03 -5.74 11.42
CA TYR A 192 15.74 -6.15 10.20
C TYR A 192 17.22 -5.74 10.20
N GLY A 193 17.68 -5.03 11.24
CA GLY A 193 19.00 -4.41 11.25
C GLY A 193 19.24 -3.59 9.99
N GLU A 194 20.38 -3.83 9.33
CA GLU A 194 20.81 -3.15 8.10
C GLU A 194 20.39 -3.89 6.81
N SER A 195 19.69 -5.02 6.91
CA SER A 195 19.44 -5.92 5.78
C SER A 195 18.44 -5.41 4.72
N GLN A 196 17.73 -4.32 5.01
CA GLN A 196 16.71 -3.72 4.14
C GLN A 196 16.91 -2.19 4.01
N PRO A 197 18.01 -1.75 3.36
CA PRO A 197 18.28 -0.33 3.16
C PRO A 197 17.34 0.27 2.11
N VAL A 198 16.90 1.51 2.34
CA VAL A 198 16.10 2.31 1.39
C VAL A 198 16.93 3.35 0.65
N ALA A 199 18.13 3.64 1.17
CA ALA A 199 19.11 4.52 0.56
C ALA A 199 20.52 3.94 0.71
N SER A 200 21.50 4.50 -0.02
CA SER A 200 22.90 4.10 0.09
C SER A 200 23.43 4.34 1.53
N ASN A 201 24.22 3.39 2.05
CA ASN A 201 24.91 3.57 3.33
C ASN A 201 26.24 4.33 3.20
N ASP A 202 26.63 4.71 1.98
CA ASP A 202 27.90 5.40 1.70
C ASP A 202 27.83 6.90 2.01
N SER A 203 26.64 7.46 2.22
CA SER A 203 26.42 8.86 2.57
C SER A 203 25.69 9.00 3.90
N GLU A 204 25.96 10.09 4.64
CA GLU A 204 25.26 10.34 5.90
C GLU A 204 23.75 10.51 5.70
N ASP A 205 23.35 11.20 4.62
CA ASP A 205 21.94 11.38 4.28
C ASP A 205 21.25 10.04 4.05
N GLY A 206 21.90 9.12 3.33
CA GLY A 206 21.32 7.80 3.07
C GLY A 206 21.28 6.91 4.32
N ARG A 207 22.33 6.96 5.17
CA ARG A 207 22.30 6.31 6.49
C ARG A 207 21.17 6.85 7.36
N SER A 208 20.95 8.17 7.35
CA SER A 208 19.86 8.79 8.11
C SER A 208 18.48 8.29 7.69
N GLN A 209 18.27 8.05 6.40
CA GLN A 209 17.04 7.45 5.85
C GLN A 209 16.92 5.98 6.23
N ASN A 210 18.03 5.23 6.27
CA ASN A 210 18.02 3.82 6.66
C ASN A 210 17.66 3.62 8.15
N ARG A 211 18.09 4.54 9.02
CA ARG A 211 17.75 4.56 10.45
C ARG A 211 16.28 4.96 10.67
N ARG A 212 15.36 4.01 10.61
CA ARG A 212 13.91 4.27 10.72
C ARG A 212 13.14 3.13 11.37
N VAL A 213 11.90 3.42 11.75
CA VAL A 213 10.87 2.41 11.99
C VAL A 213 9.76 2.59 10.97
N GLU A 214 9.37 1.52 10.30
CA GLU A 214 8.20 1.50 9.42
C GLU A 214 7.03 0.83 10.12
N ILE A 215 5.84 1.44 10.06
CA ILE A 215 4.58 0.83 10.49
C ILE A 215 3.74 0.60 9.23
N THR A 216 3.53 -0.66 8.86
CA THR A 216 2.70 -1.04 7.72
C THR A 216 1.33 -1.51 8.19
N LEU A 217 0.30 -0.87 7.68
CA LEU A 217 -1.10 -1.19 7.94
C LEU A 217 -1.66 -1.92 6.72
N THR A 218 -2.01 -3.19 6.92
CA THR A 218 -2.53 -4.06 5.85
C THR A 218 -3.98 -4.41 6.13
N PRO A 219 -4.91 -4.23 5.18
CA PRO A 219 -6.31 -4.61 5.37
C PRO A 219 -6.45 -6.11 5.62
N THR A 220 -7.30 -6.46 6.57
CA THR A 220 -7.68 -7.85 6.84
C THR A 220 -8.62 -8.41 5.77
N GLU A 221 -8.83 -9.72 5.78
CA GLU A 221 -9.86 -10.34 4.96
C GLU A 221 -11.27 -9.87 5.37
N GLU A 222 -11.49 -9.51 6.64
CA GLU A 222 -12.75 -8.91 7.07
C GLU A 222 -13.00 -7.55 6.40
N ALA A 223 -12.00 -6.67 6.32
CA ALA A 223 -12.08 -5.43 5.57
C ALA A 223 -12.39 -5.68 4.08
N ARG A 224 -11.82 -6.74 3.51
CA ARG A 224 -12.06 -7.17 2.11
C ARG A 224 -13.46 -7.70 1.88
N ASN A 225 -14.02 -8.41 2.84
CA ASN A 225 -15.34 -9.04 2.72
C ASN A 225 -16.49 -8.07 3.01
N GLN A 226 -16.28 -7.02 3.83
CA GLN A 226 -17.27 -5.96 4.03
C GLN A 226 -17.43 -5.04 2.81
N ALA A 227 -16.50 -5.13 1.86
CA ALA A 227 -16.40 -4.28 0.67
C ALA A 227 -17.03 -4.88 -0.59
N GLY A 228 -17.37 -6.17 -0.61
CA GLY A 228 -17.91 -6.90 -1.77
C GLY A 228 -19.39 -7.25 -1.62
#